data_AF-A0A1Y1L236-F1
#
_entry.id   AF-A0A1Y1L236-F1
#
_cell.length_a   1.000
_cell.length_b   1.000
_cell.length_c   1.000
_cell.angle_alpha   90.00
_cell.angle_beta   90.00
_cell.angle_gamma   90.00
#
_symmetry.space_group_name_H-M   'P 1'
#
loop_
_entity.id
_entity.type
_entity.pdbx_description
1 polymer ?
#
loop_
_entity_poly.entity_id
_entity_poly.type
_entity_poly.pdbx_seq_one_letter_code
_entity_poly.pdbx_strand_id
1 'polypeptide(L)'
;LNQFDMASASNAARLCAQACRRAPRVHPLPLAQQISRQSLAAQRAFCTSSARWADEKTKKQGAEEGEGESPQQLELKAMNKAFAETATPEGLRQLDELAKTNSYNTIDEFLTAKLRQTPGWASEDRALEEELLKDDIGEKPNKSSFWFDEEDPETNTEEHDEFDEDDITSMAHGKLEEVREMR
;
A
#
# COMPACT_ATOMS: atom_id res chain seq x y z
N LEU A 1 21.91 20.34 -72.21
CA LEU A 1 21.36 19.18 -71.47
C LEU A 1 22.56 18.35 -71.02
N ASN A 2 22.92 18.21 -69.75
CA ASN A 2 22.11 18.14 -68.54
C ASN A 2 22.84 18.79 -67.35
N GLN A 3 22.09 19.61 -66.60
CA GLN A 3 22.51 20.33 -65.40
C GLN A 3 21.54 19.93 -64.28
N PHE A 4 21.73 18.77 -63.67
CA PHE A 4 21.09 18.28 -62.44
C PHE A 4 22.02 17.13 -61.99
N ASP A 5 22.89 17.27 -61.00
CA ASP A 5 22.58 16.85 -59.63
C ASP A 5 23.68 17.30 -58.64
N MET A 6 23.66 18.58 -58.22
CA MET A 6 24.41 19.04 -57.03
C MET A 6 23.51 19.69 -55.97
N ALA A 7 22.20 19.75 -56.21
CA ALA A 7 21.25 20.38 -55.30
C ALA A 7 20.69 19.43 -54.24
N SER A 8 20.70 18.11 -54.48
CA SER A 8 20.03 17.11 -53.61
C SER A 8 20.75 16.88 -52.27
N ALA A 9 22.08 16.87 -52.24
CA ALA A 9 22.84 16.63 -51.01
C ALA A 9 22.73 17.74 -49.96
N SER A 10 22.52 18.99 -50.41
CA SER A 10 22.49 20.16 -49.52
C SER A 10 21.22 20.26 -48.67
N ASN A 11 20.11 19.67 -49.14
CA ASN A 11 18.82 19.70 -48.43
C ASN A 11 18.71 18.61 -47.37
N ALA A 12 19.27 17.42 -47.62
CA ALA A 12 19.29 16.33 -46.64
C ALA A 12 20.11 16.68 -45.39
N ALA A 13 21.25 17.35 -45.56
CA ALA A 13 22.10 17.77 -44.44
C ALA A 13 21.43 18.83 -43.55
N ARG A 14 20.54 19.67 -44.09
CA ARG A 14 19.81 20.70 -43.33
C ARG A 14 18.69 20.11 -42.47
N LEU A 15 18.05 19.02 -42.93
CA LEU A 15 17.00 18.33 -42.16
C LEU A 15 17.55 17.60 -40.93
N CYS A 16 18.71 16.93 -41.05
CA CYS A 16 19.34 16.27 -39.90
C CYS A 16 19.80 17.28 -38.83
N ALA A 17 20.27 18.46 -39.23
CA ALA A 17 20.73 19.49 -38.30
C ALA A 17 19.59 20.19 -37.52
N GLN A 18 18.35 20.16 -38.02
CA GLN A 18 17.18 20.67 -37.30
C GLN A 18 16.62 19.67 -36.29
N ALA A 19 16.73 18.35 -36.55
CA ALA A 19 16.25 17.31 -35.65
C ALA A 19 17.08 17.21 -34.36
N CYS A 20 18.39 17.49 -34.41
CA CYS A 20 19.28 17.37 -33.25
C CYS A 20 19.23 18.56 -32.26
N ARG A 21 18.46 19.62 -32.51
CA ARG A 21 18.44 20.84 -31.67
C ARG A 21 17.30 20.90 -30.65
N ARG A 22 16.40 19.92 -30.62
CA ARG A 22 15.35 19.82 -29.59
C ARG A 22 15.59 18.59 -28.71
N ALA A 23 16.57 18.69 -27.81
CA ALA A 23 16.61 17.86 -26.63
C ALA A 23 15.83 18.56 -25.50
N PRO A 24 14.87 17.90 -24.82
CA PRO A 24 14.21 18.46 -23.66
C PRO A 24 15.23 18.56 -22.51
N ARG A 25 15.31 19.74 -21.89
CA ARG A 25 16.12 19.94 -20.68
C ARG A 25 15.45 19.19 -19.53
N VAL A 26 16.08 18.11 -19.08
CA VAL A 26 15.72 17.42 -17.85
C VAL A 26 16.39 18.14 -16.69
N HIS A 27 15.61 18.66 -15.76
CA HIS A 27 16.11 19.25 -14.51
C HIS A 27 16.68 18.14 -13.61
N PRO A 28 17.84 18.32 -12.96
CA PRO A 28 18.33 17.35 -12.00
C PRO A 28 17.65 17.54 -10.63
N LEU A 29 17.10 16.46 -10.07
CA LEU A 29 16.67 16.35 -8.68
C LEU A 29 17.89 16.11 -7.76
N PRO A 30 17.84 16.53 -6.47
CA PRO A 30 18.99 16.48 -5.59
C PRO A 30 19.30 15.06 -5.10
N LEU A 31 20.58 14.71 -5.14
CA LEU A 31 21.14 13.43 -4.72
C LEU A 31 21.02 13.26 -3.20
N ALA A 32 20.30 12.24 -2.74
CA ALA A 32 20.27 11.85 -1.33
C ALA A 32 21.63 11.29 -0.90
N GLN A 33 22.13 11.76 0.24
CA GLN A 33 23.42 11.42 0.82
C GLN A 33 23.50 9.93 1.19
N GLN A 34 24.59 9.28 0.79
CA GLN A 34 24.93 7.90 1.15
C GLN A 34 25.18 7.77 2.66
N ILE A 35 24.46 6.85 3.30
CA ILE A 35 24.80 6.38 4.64
C ILE A 35 25.99 5.41 4.52
N SER A 36 27.02 5.70 5.30
CA SER A 36 28.28 4.96 5.48
C SER A 36 28.10 3.44 5.60
N ARG A 37 28.79 2.67 4.74
CA ARG A 37 28.94 1.21 4.88
C ARG A 37 29.76 0.88 6.13
N GLN A 38 29.15 0.16 7.07
CA GLN A 38 29.85 -0.42 8.22
C GLN A 38 30.59 -1.71 7.83
N SER A 39 31.76 -1.84 8.43
CA SER A 39 32.80 -2.87 8.36
C SER A 39 32.35 -4.32 8.60
N LEU A 40 32.82 -5.21 7.72
CA LEU A 40 33.23 -6.63 7.89
C LEU A 40 32.59 -7.42 9.04
N ALA A 41 31.59 -8.26 8.71
CA ALA A 41 31.13 -9.33 9.57
C ALA A 41 32.00 -10.60 9.39
N ALA A 42 32.53 -11.10 10.51
CA ALA A 42 33.31 -12.32 10.61
C ALA A 42 32.51 -13.56 10.15
N GLN A 43 33.19 -14.47 9.45
CA GLN A 43 32.67 -15.77 9.04
C GLN A 43 32.26 -16.59 10.28
N ARG A 44 30.95 -16.88 10.41
CA ARG A 44 30.44 -17.88 11.36
C ARG A 44 30.09 -19.16 10.63
N ALA A 45 30.58 -20.27 11.15
CA ALA A 45 30.36 -21.62 10.67
C ALA A 45 28.88 -22.01 10.72
N PHE A 46 28.44 -22.78 9.73
CA PHE A 46 27.09 -23.33 9.62
C PHE A 46 26.85 -24.36 10.73
N CYS A 47 25.96 -24.03 11.67
CA CYS A 47 25.39 -24.98 12.63
C CYS A 47 23.90 -25.15 12.31
N THR A 48 23.50 -26.37 11.95
CA THR A 48 22.09 -26.76 11.82
C THR A 48 21.55 -27.17 13.18
N SER A 49 21.11 -26.21 14.00
CA SER A 49 20.30 -26.49 15.19
C SER A 49 18.99 -25.72 15.07
N SER A 50 17.86 -26.42 15.09
CA SER A 50 16.55 -25.79 15.03
C SER A 50 16.34 -24.89 16.23
N ALA A 51 15.95 -23.64 15.98
CA ALA A 51 15.57 -22.71 17.03
C ALA A 51 14.22 -23.16 17.61
N ARG A 52 14.25 -23.73 18.82
CA ARG A 52 13.04 -23.95 19.62
C ARG A 52 12.67 -22.64 20.27
N TRP A 53 11.55 -22.07 19.86
CA TRP A 53 10.91 -20.97 20.56
C TRP A 53 10.48 -21.45 21.95
N ALA A 54 10.63 -20.58 22.94
CA ALA A 54 10.29 -20.88 24.33
C ALA A 54 8.77 -21.03 24.46
N ASP A 55 8.34 -22.26 24.72
CA ASP A 55 6.98 -22.64 25.12
C ASP A 55 6.76 -22.23 26.58
N GLU A 56 6.01 -21.14 26.81
CA GLU A 56 5.43 -20.86 28.11
C GLU A 56 4.16 -21.72 28.28
N LYS A 57 4.36 -22.78 29.05
CA LYS A 57 3.36 -23.81 29.34
C LYS A 57 2.07 -23.25 29.93
N THR A 58 1.00 -23.63 29.24
CA THR A 58 -0.26 -24.20 29.78
C THR A 58 -1.24 -23.27 30.50
N LYS A 59 -2.36 -23.01 29.80
CA LYS A 59 -3.69 -23.29 30.38
C LYS A 59 -4.74 -23.67 29.32
N LYS A 60 -5.07 -24.97 29.36
CA LYS A 60 -6.35 -25.62 29.01
C LYS A 60 -6.92 -25.47 27.59
N GLN A 61 -6.85 -26.62 26.90
CA GLN A 61 -7.95 -27.27 26.15
C GLN A 61 -9.26 -26.48 26.03
N GLY A 62 -9.53 -26.05 24.81
CA GLY A 62 -10.84 -25.67 24.28
C GLY A 62 -10.62 -25.44 22.79
N ALA A 63 -11.07 -26.39 21.98
CA ALA A 63 -11.15 -26.20 20.54
C ALA A 63 -12.16 -25.08 20.26
N GLU A 64 -11.73 -24.01 19.59
CA GLU A 64 -12.54 -23.27 18.63
C GLU A 64 -11.68 -22.17 18.00
N GLU A 65 -11.63 -22.23 16.68
CA GLU A 65 -11.56 -21.12 15.73
C GLU A 65 -10.47 -20.06 15.94
N GLY A 66 -9.54 -20.03 14.98
CA GLY A 66 -8.85 -18.81 14.61
C GLY A 66 -9.90 -17.82 14.13
N GLU A 67 -10.39 -17.01 15.06
CA GLU A 67 -11.17 -15.82 14.80
C GLU A 67 -10.21 -14.82 14.15
N GLY A 68 -10.08 -14.92 12.82
CA GLY A 68 -9.71 -13.75 12.03
C GLY A 68 -10.67 -12.66 12.49
N GLU A 69 -10.11 -11.58 13.04
CA GLU A 69 -10.84 -10.48 13.64
C GLU A 69 -11.62 -9.77 12.53
N SER A 70 -12.74 -10.36 12.12
CA SER A 70 -13.71 -9.71 11.25
C SER A 70 -14.10 -8.40 11.93
N PRO A 71 -14.27 -7.30 11.17
CA PRO A 71 -14.70 -6.03 11.76
C PRO A 71 -15.92 -6.31 12.63
N GLN A 72 -15.77 -6.10 13.94
CA GLN A 72 -16.70 -6.57 14.96
C GLN A 72 -18.12 -6.17 14.54
N GLN A 73 -18.92 -7.15 14.12
CA GLN A 73 -20.28 -6.90 13.68
C GLN A 73 -21.07 -6.37 14.88
N LEU A 74 -21.21 -5.05 14.96
CA LEU A 74 -21.80 -4.36 16.11
C LEU A 74 -23.23 -4.84 16.29
N GLU A 75 -23.46 -5.64 17.35
CA GLU A 75 -24.80 -6.14 17.64
C GLU A 75 -25.64 -4.99 18.20
N LEU A 76 -26.62 -4.51 17.42
CA LEU A 76 -27.52 -3.40 17.79
C LEU A 76 -28.15 -3.58 19.18
N LYS A 77 -28.37 -4.83 19.58
CA LYS A 77 -28.91 -5.19 20.89
C LYS A 77 -27.91 -4.96 22.02
N ALA A 78 -26.63 -5.28 21.80
CA ALA A 78 -25.57 -5.04 22.78
C ALA A 78 -25.33 -3.53 22.98
N MET A 79 -25.33 -2.75 21.90
CA MET A 79 -25.25 -1.28 21.99
C MET A 79 -26.43 -0.67 22.74
N ASN A 80 -27.68 -1.10 22.45
CA ASN A 80 -28.85 -0.61 23.16
C ASN A 80 -28.81 -0.94 24.66
N LYS A 81 -28.26 -2.12 25.01
CA LYS A 81 -28.06 -2.50 26.41
C LYS A 81 -27.01 -1.61 27.09
N ALA A 82 -25.86 -1.40 26.46
CA ALA A 82 -24.82 -0.51 26.97
C ALA A 82 -25.30 0.94 27.10
N PHE A 83 -26.11 1.41 26.14
CA PHE A 83 -26.76 2.72 26.21
C PHE A 83 -27.73 2.80 27.39
N ALA A 84 -28.58 1.79 27.59
CA ALA A 84 -29.50 1.77 28.72
C ALA A 84 -28.78 1.74 30.08
N GLU A 85 -27.61 1.09 30.15
CA GLU A 85 -26.78 1.03 31.36
C GLU A 85 -26.05 2.36 31.65
N THR A 86 -25.71 3.12 30.60
CA THR A 86 -24.98 4.40 30.71
C THR A 86 -25.89 5.63 30.74
N ALA A 87 -27.15 5.49 30.32
CA ALA A 87 -28.15 6.55 30.29
C ALA A 87 -28.60 6.91 31.72
N THR A 88 -27.81 7.76 32.38
CA THR A 88 -28.20 8.38 33.64
C THR A 88 -29.17 9.53 33.39
N PRO A 89 -30.19 9.73 34.25
CA PRO A 89 -31.18 10.80 34.06
C PRO A 89 -30.55 12.20 34.16
N GLU A 90 -29.44 12.33 34.87
CA GLU A 90 -28.67 13.57 34.96
C GLU A 90 -27.89 13.83 33.67
N GLY A 91 -27.25 12.80 33.08
CA GLY A 91 -26.57 12.91 31.79
C GLY A 91 -27.53 13.31 30.66
N LEU A 92 -28.74 12.74 30.65
CA LEU A 92 -29.77 13.14 29.68
C LEU A 92 -30.21 14.60 29.83
N ARG A 93 -30.28 15.14 31.05
CA ARG A 93 -30.57 16.56 31.28
C ARG A 93 -29.46 17.47 30.78
N GLN A 94 -28.20 17.11 31.03
CA GLN A 94 -27.04 17.87 30.53
C GLN A 94 -27.03 17.90 29.00
N LEU A 95 -27.34 16.78 28.35
CA LEU A 95 -27.49 16.71 26.90
C LEU A 95 -28.64 17.59 26.39
N ASP A 96 -29.79 17.60 27.08
CA ASP A 96 -30.93 18.44 26.71
C ASP A 96 -30.63 19.95 26.88
N GLU A 97 -29.88 20.33 27.91
CA GLU A 97 -29.36 21.70 28.06
C GLU A 97 -28.40 22.09 26.94
N LEU A 98 -27.50 21.18 26.54
CA LEU A 98 -26.61 21.37 25.40
C LEU A 98 -27.38 21.50 24.07
N ALA A 99 -28.48 20.79 23.90
CA ALA A 99 -29.33 20.94 22.72
C ALA A 99 -29.95 22.34 22.67
N LYS A 100 -30.41 22.85 23.82
CA LYS A 100 -30.99 24.21 23.95
C LYS A 100 -29.97 25.31 23.68
N THR A 101 -28.71 25.16 24.09
CA THR A 101 -27.66 26.12 23.73
C THR A 101 -27.38 26.14 22.22
N ASN A 102 -27.62 25.02 21.53
CA ASN A 102 -27.55 24.90 20.08
C ASN A 102 -28.85 25.30 19.35
N SER A 103 -29.82 25.90 20.04
CA SER A 103 -31.14 26.33 19.51
C SER A 103 -32.11 25.19 19.16
N TYR A 104 -31.97 24.03 19.80
CA TYR A 104 -32.91 22.90 19.65
C TYR A 104 -33.69 22.67 20.94
N ASN A 105 -34.94 22.22 20.84
CA ASN A 105 -35.79 22.07 22.03
C ASN A 105 -35.51 20.76 22.78
N THR A 106 -35.08 19.74 22.06
CA THR A 106 -34.71 18.43 22.61
C THR A 106 -33.41 17.91 22.00
N ILE A 107 -32.73 17.05 22.74
CA ILE A 107 -31.53 16.35 22.24
C ILE A 107 -31.82 15.54 20.96
N ASP A 108 -33.00 14.91 20.87
CA ASP A 108 -33.40 14.13 19.69
C ASP A 108 -33.52 15.02 18.43
N GLU A 109 -34.04 16.23 18.58
CA GLU A 109 -34.15 17.20 17.48
C GLU A 109 -32.76 17.64 17.00
N PHE A 110 -31.82 17.87 17.93
CA PHE A 110 -30.44 18.20 17.62
C PHE A 110 -29.73 17.06 16.86
N LEU A 111 -29.85 15.82 17.36
CA LEU A 111 -29.23 14.65 16.74
C LEU A 111 -29.80 14.38 15.35
N THR A 112 -31.12 14.46 15.19
CA THR A 112 -31.77 14.27 13.89
C THR A 112 -31.40 15.37 12.90
N ALA A 113 -31.27 16.63 13.33
CA ALA A 113 -30.79 17.73 12.48
C ALA A 113 -29.33 17.53 12.07
N LYS A 114 -28.46 17.10 12.99
CA LYS A 114 -27.05 16.80 12.70
C LYS A 114 -26.90 15.64 11.72
N LEU A 115 -27.63 14.54 11.93
CA LEU A 115 -27.63 13.40 11.01
C LEU A 115 -28.11 13.78 9.59
N ARG A 116 -29.06 14.70 9.48
CA ARG A 116 -29.52 15.24 8.19
C ARG A 116 -28.51 16.17 7.52
N GLN A 117 -27.72 16.92 8.30
CA GLN A 117 -26.69 17.82 7.77
C GLN A 117 -25.43 17.09 7.30
N THR A 118 -25.11 15.95 7.91
CA THR A 118 -24.02 15.06 7.48
C THR A 118 -24.57 13.69 7.08
N PRO A 119 -25.31 13.60 5.94
CA PRO A 119 -25.74 12.34 5.37
C PRO A 119 -24.51 11.67 4.74
N GLY A 120 -23.68 11.02 5.56
CA GLY A 120 -22.39 10.54 5.06
C GLY A 120 -21.56 9.77 6.07
N TRP A 121 -21.68 10.07 7.36
CA TRP A 121 -20.87 9.38 8.39
C TRP A 121 -21.03 7.87 8.40
N ALA A 122 -22.18 7.34 7.97
CA ALA A 122 -22.38 5.90 7.85
C ALA A 122 -22.00 5.32 6.47
N SER A 123 -21.84 6.17 5.44
CA SER A 123 -21.48 5.73 4.08
C SER A 123 -20.00 5.90 3.76
N GLU A 124 -19.34 6.93 4.31
CA GLU A 124 -17.89 7.08 4.26
C GLU A 124 -17.21 5.96 5.04
N ASP A 125 -17.72 5.63 6.23
CA ASP A 125 -17.22 4.53 7.05
C ASP A 125 -17.39 3.18 6.35
N ARG A 126 -18.51 2.97 5.65
CA ARG A 126 -18.71 1.77 4.81
C ARG A 126 -17.80 1.71 3.59
N ALA A 127 -17.53 2.84 2.94
CA ALA A 127 -16.65 2.87 1.78
C ALA A 127 -15.21 2.57 2.18
N LEU A 128 -14.77 3.12 3.32
CA LEU A 128 -13.48 2.83 3.93
C LEU A 128 -13.38 1.36 4.36
N GLU A 129 -14.43 0.83 5.00
CA GLU A 129 -14.51 -0.59 5.39
C GLU A 129 -14.43 -1.48 4.15
N GLU A 130 -15.12 -1.15 3.05
CA GLU A 130 -15.05 -1.90 1.80
C GLU A 130 -13.66 -1.83 1.14
N GLU A 131 -12.97 -0.69 1.23
CA GLU A 131 -11.58 -0.52 0.75
C GLU A 131 -10.61 -1.38 1.58
N LEU A 132 -10.70 -1.31 2.90
CA LEU A 132 -9.90 -2.15 3.81
C LEU A 132 -10.16 -3.64 3.58
N LEU A 133 -11.42 -4.03 3.40
CA LEU A 133 -11.77 -5.42 3.13
C LEU A 133 -11.18 -5.92 1.80
N LYS A 134 -11.07 -5.05 0.79
CA LYS A 134 -10.44 -5.39 -0.49
C LYS A 134 -8.93 -5.56 -0.35
N ASP A 135 -8.28 -4.70 0.42
CA ASP A 135 -6.85 -4.79 0.69
C ASP A 135 -6.51 -6.05 1.50
N ASP A 136 -7.31 -6.39 2.51
CA ASP A 136 -7.12 -7.59 3.35
C ASP A 136 -7.32 -8.91 2.58
N ILE A 137 -8.26 -8.94 1.63
CA ILE A 137 -8.52 -10.14 0.81
C ILE A 137 -7.44 -10.31 -0.26
N GLY A 138 -6.78 -9.23 -0.68
CA GLY A 138 -5.79 -9.23 -1.74
C GLY A 138 -6.33 -9.70 -3.10
N GLU A 139 -5.44 -9.77 -4.09
CA GLU A 139 -5.79 -10.38 -5.37
C GLU A 139 -5.81 -11.90 -5.25
N LYS A 140 -6.83 -12.53 -5.86
CA LYS A 140 -7.00 -13.97 -5.77
C LYS A 140 -5.85 -14.69 -6.49
N PRO A 141 -5.16 -15.64 -5.84
CA PRO A 141 -4.03 -16.31 -6.44
C PRO A 141 -4.43 -17.14 -7.67
N ASN A 142 -3.64 -17.04 -8.73
CA ASN A 142 -3.76 -17.81 -9.95
C ASN A 142 -3.19 -19.21 -9.74
N LYS A 143 -4.08 -20.21 -9.65
CA LYS A 143 -3.72 -21.62 -9.40
C LYS A 143 -2.87 -22.28 -10.50
N SER A 144 -2.79 -21.68 -11.69
CA SER A 144 -1.91 -22.15 -12.77
C SER A 144 -0.58 -21.40 -12.83
N SER A 145 -0.37 -20.40 -11.97
CA SER A 145 0.91 -19.70 -11.88
C SER A 145 2.00 -20.65 -11.40
N PHE A 146 3.21 -20.51 -11.96
CA PHE A 146 4.37 -21.26 -11.51
C PHE A 146 4.71 -20.98 -10.03
N TRP A 147 4.38 -19.78 -9.55
CA TRP A 147 4.63 -19.32 -8.19
C TRP A 147 3.50 -19.66 -7.21
N PHE A 148 2.44 -20.35 -7.65
CA PHE A 148 1.34 -20.75 -6.77
C PHE A 148 1.79 -21.86 -5.80
N ASP A 149 1.61 -21.61 -4.50
CA ASP A 149 1.79 -22.60 -3.44
C ASP A 149 0.45 -22.90 -2.76
N GLU A 150 0.17 -24.19 -2.54
CA GLU A 150 -1.04 -24.64 -1.82
C GLU A 150 -0.93 -24.43 -0.31
N GLU A 151 0.28 -24.41 0.24
CA GLU A 151 0.52 -24.16 1.67
C GLU A 151 0.57 -22.66 2.01
N ASP A 152 0.72 -21.80 1.00
CA ASP A 152 0.75 -20.34 1.13
C ASP A 152 -0.12 -19.63 0.05
N PRO A 153 -1.45 -19.59 0.24
CA PRO A 153 -2.38 -18.99 -0.70
C PRO A 153 -2.28 -17.46 -0.78
N GLU A 154 -1.50 -16.81 0.07
CA GLU A 154 -1.24 -15.37 0.03
C GLU A 154 -0.04 -15.02 -0.88
N THR A 155 0.65 -16.04 -1.41
CA THR A 155 1.76 -15.85 -2.36
C THR A 155 1.27 -15.09 -3.58
N ASN A 156 1.92 -13.97 -3.90
CA ASN A 156 1.64 -13.23 -5.13
C ASN A 156 1.88 -14.15 -6.34
N THR A 157 0.86 -14.29 -7.18
CA THR A 157 0.90 -15.15 -8.38
C THR A 157 0.87 -14.34 -9.67
N GLU A 158 0.92 -13.02 -9.58
CA GLU A 158 1.01 -12.11 -10.72
C GLU A 158 2.27 -12.43 -11.55
N GLU A 159 2.08 -12.55 -12.86
CA GLU A 159 3.13 -12.96 -13.80
C GLU A 159 4.07 -11.77 -14.08
N HIS A 160 5.06 -11.57 -13.21
CA HIS A 160 6.17 -10.61 -13.42
C HIS A 160 7.36 -11.21 -14.20
N ASP A 161 7.11 -12.25 -15.00
CA ASP A 161 8.15 -12.93 -15.78
C ASP A 161 8.48 -12.19 -17.10
N GLU A 162 7.79 -11.07 -17.40
CA GLU A 162 8.09 -10.22 -18.55
C GLU A 162 9.40 -9.46 -18.34
N PHE A 163 10.32 -9.58 -19.29
CA PHE A 163 11.63 -8.95 -19.22
C PHE A 163 11.58 -7.55 -19.85
N ASP A 164 11.66 -6.52 -19.01
CA ASP A 164 11.59 -5.09 -19.40
C ASP A 164 12.87 -4.54 -20.08
N GLU A 165 13.86 -5.40 -20.34
CA GLU A 165 15.16 -5.05 -20.94
C GLU A 165 15.98 -3.99 -20.16
N ASP A 166 15.66 -3.77 -18.88
CA ASP A 166 16.34 -2.80 -18.01
C ASP A 166 17.52 -3.38 -17.22
N ASP A 167 17.56 -4.71 -17.06
CA ASP A 167 18.63 -5.43 -16.39
C ASP A 167 19.52 -6.23 -17.34
N ILE A 168 20.75 -6.51 -16.87
CA ILE A 168 21.73 -7.30 -17.61
C ILE A 168 22.10 -8.55 -16.82
N THR A 169 22.67 -9.53 -17.51
CA THR A 169 23.15 -10.75 -16.85
C THR A 169 24.24 -10.43 -15.81
N SER A 170 24.32 -11.25 -14.77
CA SER A 170 25.28 -11.08 -13.67
C SER A 170 26.74 -11.01 -14.14
N MET A 171 27.08 -11.72 -15.22
CA MET A 171 28.41 -11.65 -15.84
C MET A 171 28.70 -10.25 -16.42
N ALA A 172 27.70 -9.64 -17.07
CA ALA A 172 27.84 -8.30 -17.63
C ALA A 172 27.94 -7.23 -16.53
N HIS A 173 27.26 -7.40 -15.40
CA HIS A 173 27.45 -6.55 -14.22
C HIS A 173 28.91 -6.55 -13.74
N GLY A 174 29.57 -7.72 -13.70
CA GLY A 174 30.99 -7.81 -13.31
C GLY A 174 31.90 -6.97 -14.20
N LYS A 175 31.65 -6.96 -15.53
CA LYS A 175 32.45 -6.14 -16.44
C LYS A 175 32.12 -4.64 -16.34
N LEU A 176 30.86 -4.29 -16.10
CA LEU A 176 30.48 -2.91 -15.83
C LEU A 176 31.16 -2.38 -14.56
N GLU A 177 31.29 -3.21 -13.53
CA GLU A 177 31.95 -2.83 -12.29
C GLU A 177 33.44 -2.54 -12.50
N GLU A 178 34.14 -3.35 -13.29
CA GLU A 178 35.54 -3.09 -13.66
C GLU A 178 35.70 -1.73 -14.37
N VAL A 179 34.77 -1.36 -15.25
CA VAL A 179 34.79 -0.06 -15.93
C VAL A 179 34.50 1.08 -14.95
N ARG A 180 33.64 0.87 -13.94
CA ARG A 180 33.39 1.85 -12.87
C ARG A 180 34.61 2.04 -11.98
N GLU A 181 35.36 0.98 -11.67
CA GLU A 181 36.57 1.06 -10.86
C GLU A 181 37.72 1.78 -11.58
N MET A 182 37.80 1.68 -12.91
CA MET A 182 38.82 2.39 -13.71
C MET A 182 38.55 3.89 -13.88
N ARG A 183 37.36 4.38 -13.56
CA ARG A 183 36.94 5.78 -13.76
C ARG A 183 37.03 6.58 -12.46
#